data_AF-A0A3S1PYL3-F1
#
_entry.id   AF-A0A3S1PYL3-F1
#
_cell.length_a   1.000
_cell.length_b   1.000
_cell.length_c   1.000
_cell.angle_alpha   90.00
_cell.angle_beta   90.00
_cell.angle_gamma   90.00
#
_symmetry.space_group_name_H-M   'P 1'
#
loop_
_entity.id
_entity.type
_entity.pdbx_description
1 polymer ?
#
loop_
_entity_poly.entity_id
_entity_poly.type
_entity_poly.pdbx_seq_one_letter_code
_entity_poly.pdbx_strand_id
1 'polypeptide(L)' 'AVTIRNDGGNIQRVTLVYPGEADISENRISVLTPMGTALIGATAGQTVCWSSRGGRELSATIEVVDTPACGREGA' A
#
# COMPACT_ATOMS: atom_id res chain seq x y z
N ALA A 1 5.35 -5.34 2.73
CA ALA A 1 4.74 -4.10 3.27
C ALA A 1 5.21 -2.90 2.45
N VAL A 2 4.51 -1.77 2.48
CA VAL A 2 4.86 -0.58 1.68
C VAL A 2 4.85 0.65 2.58
N THR A 3 5.92 1.43 2.54
CA THR A 3 5.99 2.73 3.20
C THR A 3 5.65 3.80 2.19
N ILE A 4 4.65 4.62 2.51
CA ILE A 4 4.15 5.70 1.67
C ILE A 4 4.22 7.03 2.40
N ARG A 5 4.46 8.11 1.66
CA ARG A 5 4.40 9.48 2.15
C ARG A 5 3.26 10.22 1.45
N ASN A 6 2.34 10.79 2.21
CA ASN A 6 1.25 11.60 1.66
C ASN A 6 1.70 13.04 1.38
N ASP A 7 0.83 13.82 0.73
CA ASP A 7 1.08 15.24 0.40
C ASP A 7 1.36 16.11 1.64
N GLY A 8 0.73 15.79 2.78
CA GLY A 8 0.97 16.46 4.05
C GLY A 8 2.29 16.10 4.74
N GLY A 9 3.16 15.30 4.10
CA GLY A 9 4.44 14.86 4.65
C GLY A 9 4.34 13.75 5.71
N ASN A 10 3.16 13.19 5.96
CA ASN A 10 3.00 12.07 6.86
C ASN A 10 3.45 10.77 6.19
N ILE A 11 4.31 10.03 6.89
CA ILE A 11 4.81 8.74 6.47
C ILE A 11 4.01 7.64 7.17
N GLN A 12 3.45 6.72 6.39
CA GLN A 12 2.69 5.59 6.90
C GLN A 12 3.21 4.30 6.28
N ARG A 13 3.37 3.27 7.11
CA ARG A 13 3.66 1.90 6.64
C ARG A 13 2.36 1.11 6.59
N VAL A 14 2.03 0.58 5.43
CA VAL A 14 0.84 -0.24 5.19
C VAL A 14 1.22 -1.63 4.73
N THR A 15 0.39 -2.62 5.05
CA THR A 15 0.56 -3.98 4.56
C THR A 15 -0.63 -4.34 3.70
N LEU A 16 -0.38 -4.71 2.44
CA LEU A 16 -1.42 -5.24 1.57
C LEU A 16 -1.73 -6.67 1.98
N VAL A 17 -3.01 -6.94 2.24
CA VAL A 17 -3.53 -8.24 2.67
C VAL A 17 -4.76 -8.61 1.86
N TYR A 18 -5.23 -9.85 1.97
CA TYR A 18 -6.50 -10.25 1.37
C TYR A 18 -7.69 -9.69 2.18
N PRO A 19 -8.90 -9.57 1.58
CA PRO A 19 -10.06 -8.92 2.20
C PRO A 19 -10.43 -9.44 3.59
N GLY A 20 -10.28 -10.75 3.85
CA GLY A 20 -10.61 -11.36 5.14
C GLY A 20 -9.64 -11.02 6.27
N GLU A 21 -8.48 -10.45 5.95
CA GLU A 21 -7.40 -10.14 6.91
C GLU A 21 -7.21 -8.62 7.09
N ALA A 22 -8.05 -7.82 6.45
CA ALA A 22 -7.95 -6.37 6.51
C ALA A 22 -8.29 -5.85 7.89
N ASP A 23 -7.36 -5.09 8.47
CA ASP A 23 -7.47 -4.49 9.79
C ASP A 23 -6.82 -3.10 9.77
N ILE A 24 -7.65 -2.06 9.92
CA ILE A 24 -7.20 -0.67 9.88
C ILE A 24 -6.36 -0.33 11.12
N SER A 25 -6.68 -0.92 12.27
CA SER A 25 -5.93 -0.70 13.52
C SER A 25 -4.49 -1.21 13.43
N GLU A 26 -4.24 -2.22 12.59
CA GLU A 26 -2.92 -2.77 12.31
C GLU A 26 -2.28 -2.27 11.01
N ASN A 27 -2.84 -1.25 10.36
CA ASN A 27 -2.40 -0.76 9.04
C ASN A 27 -2.40 -1.84 7.93
N ARG A 28 -3.30 -2.82 8.04
CA ARG A 28 -3.53 -3.85 7.02
C ARG A 28 -4.65 -3.42 6.07
N ILE A 29 -4.29 -3.21 4.82
CA ILE A 29 -5.19 -2.73 3.77
C ILE A 29 -5.50 -3.87 2.81
N SER A 30 -6.79 -4.10 2.54
CA SER A 30 -7.18 -5.09 1.54
C SER A 30 -6.70 -4.68 0.15
N VAL A 31 -6.14 -5.65 -0.56
CA VAL A 31 -5.75 -5.55 -1.97
C VAL A 31 -6.90 -5.12 -2.88
N LEU A 32 -8.16 -5.36 -2.48
CA LEU A 32 -9.36 -4.99 -3.24
C LEU A 32 -9.87 -3.57 -2.96
N THR A 33 -9.19 -2.82 -2.09
CA THR A 33 -9.52 -1.39 -1.91
C THR A 33 -8.88 -0.56 -3.02
N PRO A 34 -9.43 0.62 -3.37
CA PRO A 34 -8.81 1.51 -4.36
C PRO A 34 -7.34 1.83 -4.06
N MET A 35 -7.01 2.01 -2.77
CA MET A 35 -5.64 2.19 -2.30
C MET A 35 -4.81 0.92 -2.55
N GLY A 36 -5.34 -0.25 -2.19
CA GLY A 36 -4.67 -1.53 -2.38
C GLY A 36 -4.32 -1.80 -3.84
N THR A 37 -5.28 -1.62 -4.74
CA THR A 37 -5.09 -1.80 -6.18
C THR A 37 -4.10 -0.80 -6.78
N ALA A 38 -4.11 0.46 -6.31
CA ALA A 38 -3.17 1.48 -6.77
C ALA A 38 -1.71 1.19 -6.35
N LEU A 39 -1.52 0.44 -5.27
CA LEU A 39 -0.20 0.03 -4.79
C LEU A 39 0.35 -1.21 -5.52
N ILE A 40 -0.49 -1.97 -6.23
CA ILE A 40 -0.05 -3.14 -7.01
C ILE A 40 0.79 -2.66 -8.19
N GLY A 41 2.01 -3.19 -8.30
CA GLY A 41 2.94 -2.83 -9.37
C GLY A 41 3.63 -1.47 -9.18
N ALA A 42 3.34 -0.75 -8.08
CA ALA A 42 4.04 0.48 -7.76
C ALA A 42 5.47 0.19 -7.30
N THR A 43 6.38 1.10 -7.65
CA THR A 43 7.80 1.02 -7.30
C THR A 43 8.21 2.17 -6.38
N ALA A 44 9.30 2.01 -5.63
CA ALA A 44 9.83 3.08 -4.79
C ALA A 44 10.18 4.32 -5.65
N GLY A 45 9.79 5.50 -5.17
CA GLY A 45 9.88 6.78 -5.86
C GLY A 45 8.66 7.15 -6.70
N GLN A 46 7.76 6.21 -6.99
CA GLN A 46 6.53 6.48 -7.75
C GLN A 46 5.48 7.18 -6.88
N THR A 47 4.75 8.14 -7.44
CA THR A 47 3.53 8.67 -6.81
C THR A 47 2.31 7.96 -7.41
N VAL A 48 1.45 7.45 -6.54
CA VAL A 48 0.19 6.79 -6.91
C VAL A 48 -0.98 7.63 -6.42
N CYS A 49 -2.05 7.67 -7.21
CA CYS A 49 -3.29 8.35 -6.89
C CYS A 49 -4.44 7.34 -6.83
N TRP A 50 -5.36 7.52 -5.90
CA TRP A 50 -6.54 6.68 -5.76
C TRP A 50 -7.71 7.44 -5.14
N SER A 51 -8.91 6.92 -5.34
CA SER A 51 -10.13 7.45 -4.72
C SER A 51 -10.32 6.84 -3.33
N SER A 52 -10.44 7.69 -2.31
CA SER A 52 -10.88 7.30 -0.97
C SER A 52 -12.27 6.66 -0.99
N ARG A 53 -12.60 5.88 0.05
CA ARG A 53 -13.96 5.38 0.30
C ARG A 53 -15.02 6.49 0.34
N GLY A 54 -14.62 7.72 0.71
CA GLY A 54 -15.48 8.90 0.73
C GLY A 54 -15.47 9.72 -0.57
N GLY A 55 -14.92 9.21 -1.67
CA GLY A 55 -14.89 9.88 -2.99
C GLY A 55 -13.83 10.98 -3.14
N ARG A 56 -13.02 11.23 -2.11
CA ARG A 56 -11.89 12.18 -2.20
C ARG A 56 -10.72 11.55 -2.95
N GLU A 57 -10.11 12.29 -3.86
CA GLU A 57 -8.88 11.86 -4.52
C GLU A 57 -7.70 12.03 -3.54
N LEU A 58 -6.91 10.97 -3.38
CA LEU A 58 -5.74 10.93 -2.52
C LEU A 58 -4.52 10.56 -3.37
N SER A 59 -3.36 11.09 -3.00
CA SER A 59 -2.08 10.76 -3.59
C SER A 59 -1.04 10.45 -2.52
N ALA A 60 -0.14 9.53 -2.82
CA ALA A 60 1.03 9.26 -1.99
C ALA A 60 2.22 8.79 -2.81
N THR A 61 3.41 9.20 -2.38
CA THR A 61 4.69 8.75 -2.93
C THR A 61 5.13 7.48 -2.20
N ILE A 62 5.48 6.45 -2.96
CA ILE A 62 6.06 5.22 -2.42
C ILE A 62 7.50 5.52 -2.02
N GLU A 63 7.84 5.37 -0.75
CA GLU A 63 9.22 5.52 -0.29
C GLU A 63 9.96 4.18 -0.30
N VAL A 64 9.30 3.13 0.20
CA VAL A 64 9.91 1.81 0.33
C VAL A 64 8.88 0.74 -0.02
N VAL A 65 9.26 -0.18 -0.90
CA VAL A 65 8.51 -1.41 -1.15
C VAL A 65 9.29 -2.55 -0.52
N ASP A 66 8.74 -3.08 0.58
CA ASP A 66 9.22 -4.29 1.23
C ASP A 66 8.52 -5.46 0.56
N THR A 67 9.15 -5.99 -0.47
CA THR A 67 8.72 -7.24 -1.09
C THR A 67 9.13 -8.35 -0.13
N PRO A 68 8.21 -9.21 0.32
CA PRO A 68 8.64 -10.43 0.99
C PRO A 68 9.65 -11.09 0.07
N ALA A 69 10.81 -11.48 0.61
CA ALA A 69 11.85 -12.13 -0.16
C ALA A 69 11.17 -13.18 -1.04
N CYS A 70 11.29 -13.03 -2.35
CA CYS A 70 10.80 -14.03 -3.30
C CYS A 70 11.29 -15.37 -2.77
N GLY A 71 10.36 -16.27 -2.44
CA GLY A 71 10.69 -17.56 -1.90
C GLY A 71 11.64 -18.26 -2.86
N ARG A 72 12.93 -18.24 -2.54
CA ARG A 72 13.80 -19.37 -2.85
C ARG A 72 13.42 -20.48 -1.85
N GLU A 73 12.21 -21.01 -2.02
CA GLU A 73 11.83 -22.34 -1.58
C GLU A 73 12.30 -23.21 -2.77
N GLY A 74 13.52 -23.77 -2.82
CA GLY A 74 14.10 -24.65 -1.81
C GLY A 74 13.26 -25.94 -1.79
N ALA A 75 13.27 -26.71 -2.88
CA ALA A 75 14.05 -27.96 -3.04
C ALA A 75 13.42 -29.15 -2.31
#